data_AF-A0A7Y3JVA7-F1
#
_entry.id   AF-A0A7Y3JVA7-F1
#
_cell.length_a   1.000
_cell.length_b   1.000
_cell.length_c   1.000
_cell.angle_alpha   90.00
_cell.angle_beta   90.00
_cell.angle_gamma   90.00
#
_symmetry.space_group_name_H-M   'P 1'
#
loop_
_entity.id
_entity.type
_entity.pdbx_description
1 polymer ?
#
loop_
_entity_poly.entity_id
_entity_poly.type
_entity_poly.pdbx_seq_one_letter_code
_entity_poly.pdbx_strand_id
1 'polypeptide(L)' 'MGTVPALYAEGLQYLNRENLVLDFAQVEIADSSAVSLLLGWLRVAQQNKRELQIENLPESLVNLAGLYGVADFIPSQVV' A
#
# COMPACT_ATOMS: atom_id res chain seq x y z
N MET A 1 -6.97 17.30 -2.19
CA MET A 1 -5.97 16.45 -2.86
C MET A 1 -4.87 16.14 -1.87
N GLY A 2 -4.83 14.92 -1.35
CA GLY A 2 -3.74 14.48 -0.47
C GLY A 2 -2.53 14.09 -1.31
N THR A 3 -1.36 14.65 -1.02
CA THR A 3 -0.09 14.16 -1.56
C THR A 3 0.39 12.96 -0.73
N VAL A 4 1.34 12.18 -1.23
CA VAL A 4 1.87 10.98 -0.56
C VAL A 4 2.13 11.15 0.95
N PRO A 5 2.79 12.22 1.44
CA PRO A 5 3.01 12.38 2.89
C PRO A 5 1.73 12.53 3.73
N ALA A 6 0.71 13.20 3.18
CA ALA A 6 -0.57 13.41 3.86
C ALA A 6 -1.36 12.10 3.93
N LEU A 7 -1.42 11.37 2.81
CA LEU A 7 -2.03 10.04 2.75
C LEU A 7 -1.32 9.09 3.72
N TYR A 8 0.02 9.10 3.73
CA TYR A 8 0.79 8.27 4.65
C TYR A 8 0.35 8.49 6.09
N ALA A 9 0.37 9.74 6.55
CA ALA A 9 -0.01 10.12 7.91
C ALA A 9 -1.45 9.73 8.25
N GLU A 10 -2.38 9.86 7.30
CA GLU A 10 -3.76 9.41 7.45
C GLU A 10 -3.85 7.89 7.63
N GLY A 11 -3.19 7.11 6.77
CA GLY A 11 -3.14 5.66 6.89
C GLY A 11 -2.55 5.17 8.22
N LEU A 12 -1.58 5.90 8.79
CA LEU A 12 -1.05 5.60 10.13
C LEU A 12 -2.12 5.68 11.22
N GLN A 13 -3.07 6.61 11.11
CA GLN A 13 -4.12 6.75 12.12
C GLN A 13 -5.02 5.51 12.19
N TYR A 14 -5.34 4.93 11.03
CA TYR A 14 -6.12 3.69 10.92
C TYR A 14 -5.29 2.47 11.35
N LEU A 15 -4.07 2.32 10.82
CA LEU A 15 -3.18 1.18 11.12
C LEU A 15 -2.71 1.10 12.59
N ASN A 16 -2.88 2.16 13.37
CA ASN A 16 -2.67 2.10 14.81
C ASN A 16 -3.87 1.46 15.56
N ARG A 17 -5.07 1.55 14.97
CA ARG A 17 -6.34 1.23 15.64
C ARG A 17 -6.94 -0.09 15.17
N GLU A 18 -6.85 -0.39 13.88
CA GLU A 18 -7.58 -1.48 13.25
C GLU A 18 -6.84 -2.06 12.03
N ASN A 19 -7.38 -3.17 11.52
CA ASN A 19 -6.97 -3.73 10.23
C ASN A 19 -7.52 -2.84 9.11
N LEU A 20 -6.78 -2.74 8.00
CA LEU A 20 -7.11 -1.82 6.92
C LEU A 20 -7.17 -2.55 5.59
N VAL A 21 -8.18 -2.19 4.77
CA VAL A 21 -8.29 -2.59 3.37
C VAL A 21 -8.02 -1.36 2.52
N LEU A 22 -7.06 -1.46 1.60
CA LEU A 22 -6.76 -0.41 0.63
C LEU A 22 -7.28 -0.82 -0.74
N ASP A 23 -8.34 -0.16 -1.18
CA ASP A 23 -8.90 -0.33 -2.52
C ASP A 23 -8.28 0.67 -3.50
N PHE A 24 -7.59 0.16 -4.52
CA PHE A 24 -6.95 0.95 -5.56
C PHE A 24 -7.79 1.07 -6.84
N ALA A 25 -9.08 0.69 -6.83
CA ALA A 25 -9.94 0.71 -8.03
C ALA A 25 -10.05 2.07 -8.73
N GLN A 26 -9.83 3.16 -8.00
CA GLN A 26 -9.86 4.53 -8.52
C GLN A 26 -8.46 5.10 -8.82
N VAL A 27 -7.41 4.29 -8.70
CA VAL A 27 -6.02 4.72 -8.96
C VAL A 27 -5.69 4.47 -10.43
N GLU A 28 -5.77 5.53 -11.22
CA GLU A 28 -5.45 5.47 -12.66
C GLU A 28 -3.95 5.51 -12.94
N ILE A 29 -3.20 6.29 -12.16
CA ILE A 29 -1.77 6.53 -12.35
C ILE A 29 -1.06 6.42 -11.01
N ALA A 30 -0.01 5.61 -10.98
CA ALA A 30 0.87 5.43 -9.83
C ALA A 30 2.33 5.44 -10.28
N ASP A 31 3.20 6.00 -9.45
CA ASP A 31 4.64 6.10 -9.68
C ASP A 31 5.43 5.42 -8.54
N SER A 32 6.73 5.66 -8.49
CA SER A 32 7.62 5.13 -7.45
C SER A 32 7.27 5.60 -6.03
N SER A 33 6.60 6.74 -5.89
CA SER A 33 6.18 7.26 -4.59
C SER A 33 4.98 6.47 -4.03
N ALA A 34 4.10 5.97 -4.89
CA ALA A 34 3.00 5.09 -4.50
C ALA A 34 3.51 3.72 -4.00
N VAL A 35 4.55 3.16 -4.64
CA VAL A 35 5.22 1.94 -4.13
C VAL A 35 5.83 2.19 -2.75
N SER A 36 6.54 3.32 -2.60
CA SER A 36 7.16 3.70 -1.33
C SER A 36 6.14 3.89 -0.21
N LEU A 37 4.99 4.49 -0.54
CA LEU A 37 3.86 4.67 0.37
C LEU A 37 3.32 3.31 0.84
N LEU A 38 3.06 2.39 -0.08
CA LEU A 38 2.52 1.06 0.22
C LEU A 38 3.45 0.27 1.14
N LEU A 39 4.76 0.24 0.83
CA LEU A 39 5.75 -0.42 1.66
C LEU A 39 5.85 0.21 3.07
N GLY A 40 5.69 1.52 3.16
CA GLY A 40 5.63 2.23 4.44
C GLY A 40 4.47 1.73 5.31
N TRP A 41 3.26 1.64 4.73
CA TRP A 41 2.09 1.13 5.43
C TRP A 41 2.20 -0.35 5.80
N LEU A 42 2.73 -1.20 4.91
CA LEU A 42 2.98 -2.61 5.21
C LEU A 42 3.92 -2.77 6.40
N ARG A 43 5.00 -1.98 6.45
CA ARG A 43 5.92 -1.98 7.59
C ARG A 43 5.23 -1.61 8.90
N VAL A 44 4.39 -0.57 8.89
CA VAL A 44 3.67 -0.11 10.09
C VAL A 44 2.61 -1.12 10.52
N ALA A 45 1.87 -1.70 9.57
CA ALA A 45 0.91 -2.75 9.83
C ALA A 45 1.58 -3.95 10.54
N GLN A 46 2.73 -4.39 10.03
CA GLN A 46 3.53 -5.45 10.66
C GLN A 46 3.98 -5.08 12.08
N GLN A 47 4.51 -3.85 12.27
CA GLN A 47 4.95 -3.37 13.59
C GLN A 47 3.82 -3.33 14.61
N ASN A 48 2.62 -2.92 14.17
CA ASN A 48 1.43 -2.82 15.01
C ASN A 48 0.64 -4.12 15.11
N LYS A 49 1.12 -5.22 14.50
CA LYS A 49 0.41 -6.51 14.39
C LYS A 49 -1.01 -6.35 13.83
N ARG A 50 -1.16 -5.48 12.83
CA ARG A 50 -2.38 -5.27 12.06
C ARG A 50 -2.28 -5.94 10.71
N GLU A 51 -3.44 -6.30 10.20
CA GLU A 51 -3.59 -6.78 8.84
C GLU A 51 -3.81 -5.61 7.88
N LEU A 52 -3.08 -5.62 6.77
CA LEU A 52 -3.26 -4.69 5.66
C LEU A 52 -3.56 -5.51 4.41
N GLN A 53 -4.80 -5.41 3.93
CA GLN A 53 -5.25 -6.05 2.70
C GLN A 53 -5.27 -5.04 1.56
N ILE A 54 -4.99 -5.52 0.36
CA ILE A 54 -4.92 -4.69 -0.84
C ILE A 54 -5.93 -5.23 -1.84
N GLU A 55 -6.75 -4.34 -2.40
CA GLU A 55 -7.72 -4.65 -3.44
C GLU A 55 -7.49 -3.80 -4.69
N ASN A 56 -7.81 -4.38 -5.85
CA ASN A 56 -7.76 -3.73 -7.16
C ASN A 56 -6.40 -3.07 -7.47
N LEU A 57 -5.30 -3.71 -7.08
CA LEU A 57 -3.96 -3.17 -7.27
C LEU A 57 -3.64 -2.98 -8.77
N PRO A 58 -3.33 -1.76 -9.23
CA PRO A 58 -3.02 -1.48 -10.62
C PRO A 58 -1.81 -2.26 -11.10
N GLU A 59 -1.86 -2.77 -12.34
CA GLU A 59 -0.75 -3.48 -12.96
C GLU A 59 0.55 -2.63 -13.00
N SER A 60 0.41 -1.31 -13.15
CA SER A 60 1.53 -0.37 -13.09
C SER A 60 2.28 -0.43 -11.76
N LEU A 61 1.58 -0.58 -10.63
CA LEU A 61 2.19 -0.74 -9.30
C LEU A 61 2.85 -2.10 -9.13
N VAL A 62 2.23 -3.16 -9.65
CA VAL A 62 2.82 -4.52 -9.65
C VAL A 62 4.13 -4.52 -10.43
N ASN A 63 4.13 -3.93 -11.63
CA ASN A 63 5.30 -3.83 -12.48
C ASN A 63 6.41 -2.99 -11.81
N LEU A 64 6.08 -1.84 -11.24
CA LEU A 64 7.05 -1.02 -10.50
C LEU A 64 7.64 -1.77 -9.30
N ALA A 65 6.81 -2.47 -8.52
CA ALA A 65 7.28 -3.28 -7.40
C ALA A 65 8.21 -4.41 -7.86
N GLY A 66 7.92 -5.05 -9.00
CA GLY A 66 8.78 -6.04 -9.62
C GLY A 66 10.13 -5.46 -10.06
N LEU A 67 10.11 -4.31 -10.74
CA LEU A 67 11.33 -3.60 -11.16
C LEU A 67 12.21 -3.19 -9.97
N TYR A 68 11.60 -2.87 -8.84
CA TYR A 68 12.32 -2.52 -7.60
C TYR A 68 12.67 -3.73 -6.73
N GLY A 69 12.29 -4.96 -7.12
CA GLY A 69 12.60 -6.18 -6.37
C GLY A 69 11.87 -6.26 -5.02
N VAL A 70 10.70 -5.62 -4.91
CA VAL A 70 9.90 -5.53 -3.68
C VAL A 70 8.51 -6.16 -3.80
N ALA A 71 8.22 -6.79 -4.95
CA ALA A 71 6.92 -7.42 -5.21
C ALA A 71 6.55 -8.47 -4.15
N ASP A 72 7.51 -9.23 -3.63
CA ASP A 72 7.29 -10.27 -2.62
C ASP A 72 6.79 -9.72 -1.27
N PHE A 73 6.97 -8.42 -1.02
CA PHE A 73 6.46 -7.77 0.19
C PHE A 73 5.02 -7.31 0.06
N ILE A 74 4.50 -7.21 -1.17
CA ILE A 74 3.14 -6.78 -1.41
C ILE A 74 2.24 -8.01 -1.23
N PRO A 75 1.27 -7.99 -0.30
CA PRO A 75 0.36 -9.10 -0.11
C PRO A 75 -0.38 -9.36 -1.42
N SER A 76 -0.16 -10.55 -1.97
CA SER A 76 -0.86 -11.01 -3.16
C SER A 76 -2.30 -11.31 -2.79
N GLN A 77 -3.26 -10.83 -3.59
CA GLN A 77 -4.61 -11.37 -3.55
C GLN A 77 -4.53 -12.84 -3.99
N VAL A 78 -4.52 -13.75 -3.02
CA VAL A 78 -4.84 -15.15 -3.30
C VAL A 78 -6.32 -15.17 -3.63
N VAL A 79 -6.63 -15.33 -4.92
CA VAL A 79 -7.98 -15.66 -5.41
C VAL A 79 -8.39 -17.02 -4.88
#